data_AF-A0A7Y5VMD3-F1
#
_entry.id   AF-A0A7Y5VMD3-F1
#
_cell.length_a   1.000
_cell.length_b   1.000
_cell.length_c   1.000
_cell.angle_alpha   90.00
_cell.angle_beta   90.00
_cell.angle_gamma   90.00
#
_symmetry.space_group_name_H-M   'P 1'
#
loop_
_entity.id
_entity.type
_entity.pdbx_description
1 polymer ?
#
loop_
_entity_poly.entity_id
_entity_poly.type
_entity_poly.pdbx_seq_one_letter_code
_entity_poly.pdbx_strand_id
1 'polypeptide(L)' 'MTEFVDQIRQRVNDALGDLADARTAGDDYRIQVHTGELESFARLAAENGIRVPELEPFRAA' A
#
# COMPACT_ATOMS: atom_id res chain seq x y z
N MET A 1 -5.04 -1.54 -19.92
CA MET A 1 -4.77 -0.69 -18.73
C MET A 1 -5.43 -1.22 -17.46
N THR A 2 -6.53 -1.99 -17.55
CA THR A 2 -7.17 -2.65 -16.39
C THR A 2 -6.23 -3.60 -15.65
N GLU A 3 -5.45 -4.43 -16.35
CA GLU A 3 -4.55 -5.40 -15.71
C GLU A 3 -3.52 -4.77 -14.77
N PHE A 4 -2.99 -3.57 -15.09
CA PHE A 4 -2.07 -2.86 -14.21
C PHE A 4 -2.77 -2.35 -12.94
N VAL A 5 -3.98 -1.82 -13.08
CA VAL A 5 -4.80 -1.34 -11.96
C VAL A 5 -5.19 -2.49 -11.04
N ASP A 6 -5.62 -3.62 -11.62
CA ASP A 6 -5.98 -4.82 -10.87
C ASP A 6 -4.76 -5.39 -10.12
N GLN A 7 -3.60 -5.42 -10.76
CA GLN A 7 -2.36 -5.86 -10.12
C GLN A 7 -1.92 -4.91 -9.00
N ILE A 8 -2.04 -3.58 -9.17
CA ILE A 8 -1.77 -2.60 -8.10
C ILE A 8 -2.71 -2.83 -6.92
N ARG A 9 -4.01 -3.03 -7.18
CA ARG A 9 -5.00 -3.23 -6.11
C ARG A 9 -4.74 -4.51 -5.34
N GLN A 10 -4.38 -5.59 -6.03
CA GLN A 10 -4.05 -6.84 -5.35
C GLN A 10 -2.85 -6.64 -4.42
N ARG A 11 -1.75 -6.07 -4.90
CA ARG A 11 -0.55 -5.83 -4.09
C ARG A 11 -0.80 -4.88 -2.91
N VAL A 12 -1.64 -3.87 -3.11
CA VAL A 12 -2.05 -2.96 -2.03
C VAL A 12 -2.82 -3.71 -0.94
N ASN A 13 -3.77 -4.57 -1.32
CA ASN A 13 -4.53 -5.36 -0.35
C ASN A 13 -3.63 -6.34 0.41
N ASP A 14 -2.69 -6.99 -0.30
CA ASP A 14 -1.73 -7.90 0.32
C ASP A 14 -0.86 -7.14 1.36
N ALA A 15 -0.28 -6.00 0.97
CA ALA A 15 0.55 -5.18 1.88
C ALA A 15 -0.24 -4.59 3.06
N LEU A 16 -1.54 -4.28 2.89
CA LEU A 16 -2.41 -3.86 3.98
C LEU A 16 -2.67 -5.00 4.97
N GLY A 17 -2.85 -6.22 4.47
CA GLY A 17 -2.97 -7.43 5.30
C GLY A 17 -1.70 -7.65 6.11
N ASP A 18 -0.54 -7.63 5.43
CA ASP A 18 0.76 -7.81 6.08
C ASP A 18 1.05 -6.71 7.13
N LEU A 19 0.65 -5.46 6.86
CA LEU A 19 0.75 -4.37 7.83
C LEU A 19 -0.15 -4.59 9.05
N ALA A 20 -1.37 -5.07 8.85
CA ALA A 20 -2.29 -5.39 9.95
C ALA A 20 -1.75 -6.53 10.82
N ASP A 21 -1.17 -7.56 10.19
CA ASP A 21 -0.53 -8.68 10.88
C ASP A 21 0.70 -8.23 11.66
N ALA A 22 1.57 -7.39 11.06
CA ALA A 22 2.73 -6.82 11.72
C ALA A 22 2.34 -5.96 12.95
N ARG A 23 1.27 -5.15 12.83
CA ARG A 23 0.70 -4.38 13.96
C ARG A 23 0.20 -5.28 15.07
N THR A 24 -0.48 -6.36 14.72
CA THR A 24 -1.01 -7.33 15.69
C THR A 24 0.11 -8.07 16.41
N ALA A 25 1.19 -8.40 15.69
CA ALA A 25 2.37 -9.06 16.24
C ALA A 25 3.28 -8.13 17.06
N GLY A 26 3.10 -6.81 16.97
CA GLY A 26 4.02 -5.83 17.56
C GLY A 26 5.39 -5.81 16.88
N ASP A 27 5.45 -6.15 15.60
CA ASP A 27 6.70 -6.17 14.81
C ASP A 27 6.93 -4.79 14.19
N ASP A 28 7.55 -3.89 14.95
CA ASP A 28 7.81 -2.50 14.54
C ASP A 28 8.59 -2.40 13.22
N TYR A 29 9.51 -3.34 12.96
CA TYR A 29 10.27 -3.37 11.73
C TYR A 29 9.37 -3.66 10.53
N ARG A 30 8.56 -4.73 10.61
CA ARG A 30 7.61 -5.05 9.52
C ARG A 30 6.56 -3.96 9.34
N ILE A 31 6.13 -3.29 10.41
CA ILE A 31 5.23 -2.13 10.32
C ILE A 31 5.87 -1.04 9.46
N GLN A 32 7.14 -0.69 9.70
CA GLN A 32 7.85 0.32 8.91
C GLN A 32 8.02 -0.10 7.45
N VAL A 33 8.40 -1.36 7.20
CA VAL A 33 8.58 -1.91 5.85
C VAL A 33 7.28 -1.80 5.05
N HIS A 34 6.18 -2.36 5.56
CA HIS A 34 4.91 -2.39 4.83
C HIS A 34 4.28 -0.99 4.69
N THR A 35 4.54 -0.09 5.64
CA THR A 35 4.12 1.33 5.51
C THR A 35 4.85 2.00 4.34
N GLY A 36 6.16 1.84 4.21
CA GLY A 36 6.94 2.40 3.08
C GLY A 36 6.58 1.79 1.72
N GLU A 37 6.21 0.51 1.68
CA GLU A 37 5.68 -0.13 0.48
C GLU A 37 4.36 0.51 0.03
N LEU A 38 3.44 0.75 0.97
CA LEU A 38 2.15 1.40 0.69
C LEU A 38 2.31 2.85 0.24
N GLU A 39 3.25 3.61 0.81
CA GLU A 39 3.61 4.96 0.34
C GLU A 39 4.16 4.93 -1.10
N SER A 40 4.97 3.93 -1.42
CA SER A 40 5.52 3.74 -2.77
C SER A 40 4.41 3.45 -3.78
N PHE A 41 3.45 2.59 -3.44
CA PHE A 41 2.27 2.35 -4.26
C PHE A 41 1.38 3.59 -4.39
N ALA A 42 1.23 4.38 -3.33
CA ALA A 42 0.47 5.62 -3.34
C ALA A 42 1.05 6.65 -4.32
N ARG A 43 2.38 6.77 -4.34
CA ARG A 43 3.11 7.59 -5.32
C ARG A 43 2.92 7.07 -6.74
N LEU A 44 3.14 5.78 -6.97
CA LEU A 44 3.00 5.16 -8.30
C LEU A 44 1.58 5.32 -8.86
N ALA A 45 0.55 5.11 -8.02
CA ALA A 45 -0.84 5.30 -8.41
C ALA A 45 -1.12 6.77 -8.79
N ALA A 46 -0.60 7.73 -8.01
CA ALA A 46 -0.74 9.16 -8.29
C ALA A 46 -0.08 9.57 -9.62
N GLU A 47 1.16 9.11 -9.87
CA GLU A 47 1.90 9.36 -11.11
C GLU A 47 1.18 8.85 -12.36
N ASN A 48 0.42 7.76 -12.22
CA ASN A 48 -0.36 7.17 -13.31
C ASN A 48 -1.81 7.66 -13.36
N GLY A 49 -2.20 8.63 -12.51
CA GLY A 49 -3.57 9.16 -12.45
C GLY A 49 -4.61 8.13 -11.96
N ILE A 50 -4.17 7.08 -11.26
CA ILE A 50 -5.02 6.01 -10.73
C ILE A 50 -5.46 6.39 -9.32
N ARG A 51 -6.76 6.31 -9.06
CA ARG A 51 -7.31 6.49 -7.72
C ARG A 51 -7.50 5.16 -7.01
N VAL A 52 -6.82 5.00 -5.88
CA VAL A 52 -6.92 3.85 -4.99
C VAL A 52 -7.28 4.38 -3.59
N PRO A 53 -8.55 4.30 -3.17
CA PRO A 53 -9.02 4.83 -1.88
C PRO A 53 -8.22 4.32 -0.68
N GLU A 54 -7.78 3.07 -0.72
CA GLU A 54 -7.03 2.38 0.34
C GLU A 54 -5.64 2.99 0.56
N LEU A 55 -5.09 3.69 -0.45
CA LEU A 55 -3.79 4.33 -0.39
C LEU A 55 -3.84 5.78 0.09
N GLU A 56 -5.02 6.39 0.22
CA GLU A 56 -5.16 7.79 0.66
C GLU A 56 -4.42 8.10 1.98
N PRO A 57 -4.40 7.23 3.01
CA PRO A 57 -3.64 7.46 4.23
C PRO A 57 -2.11 7.58 4.01
N PHE A 58 -1.60 6.99 2.92
CA PHE A 58 -0.17 6.86 2.62
C PHE A 58 0.30 7.89 1.56
N ARG A 59 -0.57 8.83 1.16
CA ARG A 59 -0.22 9.87 0.18
C ARG A 59 0.50 11.08 0.75
N ALA A 60 0.46 11.26 2.07
CA ALA A 60 0.89 12.48 2.76
C ALA A 60 2.07 12.27 3.74
N ALA A 61 2.68 11.09 3.72
CA ALA A 61 3.86 10.76 4.52
C ALA A 61 5.16 11.10 3.80
#